data_AF-A0A9W9U7T7-F1
#
_entry.id   AF-A0A9W9U7T7-F1
#
_cell.length_a   1.000
_cell.length_b   1.000
_cell.length_c   1.000
_cell.angle_alpha   90.00
_cell.angle_beta   90.00
_cell.angle_gamma   90.00
#
_symmetry.space_group_name_H-M   'P 1'
#
loop_
_entity.id
_entity.type
_entity.pdbx_description
1 polymer ?
#
loop_
_entity_poly.entity_id
_entity_poly.type
_entity_poly.pdbx_seq_one_letter_code
_entity_poly.pdbx_strand_id
1 'polypeptide(L)'
;MSGDNVTVASNVLGTIGTVLWCIQLIPQIWYNWRRKTTDGFPAIMMLLWATFSIPLQIQPQMFGFFSLVNWGQILYYNQSVFYLLFETLVLWLTLQRSSALVVFCCLGGVEALLILTLRIPYERGVTWPDLVVGIVAAILLVAGMLPPYFELWKRDGRVIGINWLFLSTDTFGGLFSLFALAAQGKFDILAGILYIIVVVLESGIYASHIIWRIRYRELRREAKMTGKSIDDLLSLQQSHTTVRDLESGVLDDSGETLPQEPTEHRPQPTLNVEREKTNEKC
;
A
#
# COMPACT_ATOMS: atom_id res chain seq x y z
N MET A 1 -10.68 46.23 19.14
CA MET A 1 -11.22 44.90 19.48
C MET A 1 -11.74 44.27 18.19
N SER A 2 -10.82 43.75 17.36
CA SER A 2 -11.15 42.98 16.15
C SER A 2 -11.43 41.55 16.61
N GLY A 3 -12.72 41.20 16.67
CA GLY A 3 -13.19 39.91 17.16
C GLY A 3 -12.52 38.76 16.43
N ASP A 4 -11.98 37.83 17.23
CA ASP A 4 -11.59 36.47 16.89
C ASP A 4 -12.82 35.67 16.37
N ASN A 5 -13.44 36.14 15.28
CA ASN A 5 -14.53 35.42 14.66
C ASN A 5 -13.90 34.28 13.86
N VAL A 6 -13.88 33.08 14.44
CA VAL A 6 -13.79 31.86 13.65
C VAL A 6 -14.79 32.01 12.50
N THR A 7 -14.26 32.08 11.28
CA THR A 7 -15.11 32.39 10.13
C THR A 7 -16.11 31.25 9.98
N VAL A 8 -17.37 31.55 9.64
CA VAL A 8 -18.37 30.51 9.35
C VAL A 8 -17.82 29.52 8.32
N ALA A 9 -17.02 30.03 7.37
CA ALA A 9 -16.27 29.22 6.42
C ALA A 9 -15.33 28.21 7.09
N SER A 10 -14.51 28.61 8.06
CA SER A 10 -13.63 27.70 8.81
C SER A 10 -14.40 26.57 9.50
N ASN A 11 -15.51 26.89 10.18
CA ASN A 11 -16.34 25.87 10.83
C ASN A 11 -16.98 24.91 9.84
N VAL A 12 -17.52 25.42 8.72
CA VAL A 12 -18.16 24.59 7.70
C VAL A 12 -17.14 23.68 7.02
N LEU A 13 -16.00 24.23 6.59
CA LEU A 13 -14.93 23.46 5.94
C LEU A 13 -14.34 22.41 6.88
N GLY A 14 -14.11 22.78 8.15
CA GLY A 14 -13.59 21.86 9.16
C GLY A 14 -14.56 20.73 9.43
N THR A 15 -15.85 21.03 9.57
CA THR A 15 -16.89 20.01 9.77
C THR A 15 -16.97 19.05 8.58
N ILE A 16 -16.92 19.56 7.35
CA ILE A 16 -16.88 18.71 6.15
C ILE A 16 -15.65 17.79 6.19
N GLY A 17 -14.47 18.34 6.49
CA GLY A 17 -13.23 17.58 6.62
C GLY A 17 -13.34 16.45 7.65
N THR A 18 -13.81 16.76 8.86
CA THR A 18 -14.01 15.79 9.94
C THR A 18 -15.02 14.70 9.56
N VAL A 19 -16.15 15.08 8.93
CA VAL A 19 -17.17 14.10 8.51
C VAL A 19 -16.61 13.15 7.46
N LEU A 20 -15.87 13.66 6.47
CA LEU A 20 -15.22 12.84 5.44
C LEU A 20 -14.25 11.85 6.08
N TRP A 21 -13.42 12.28 7.03
CA TRP A 21 -12.52 11.39 7.76
C TRP A 21 -13.24 10.34 8.61
N CYS A 22 -14.35 10.70 9.24
CA CYS A 22 -15.16 9.74 9.99
C CYS A 22 -15.69 8.61 9.10
N ILE A 23 -16.03 8.89 7.83
CA ILE A 23 -16.60 7.90 6.92
C ILE A 23 -15.58 7.28 5.94
N GLN A 24 -14.33 7.75 5.93
CA GLN A 24 -13.35 7.43 4.88
C GLN A 24 -13.18 5.93 4.67
N LEU A 25 -13.17 5.14 5.75
CA LEU A 25 -12.91 3.71 5.73
C LEU A 25 -14.13 2.87 5.30
N ILE A 26 -15.35 3.43 5.29
CA ILE A 26 -16.58 2.71 4.91
C ILE A 26 -16.50 2.20 3.46
N PRO A 27 -16.13 3.02 2.45
CA PRO A 27 -15.86 2.55 1.10
C PRO A 27 -14.90 1.36 1.04
N GLN A 28 -13.83 1.35 1.84
CA GLN A 28 -12.86 0.25 1.86
C GLN A 28 -13.49 -1.03 2.43
N ILE A 29 -14.23 -0.92 3.53
CA ILE A 29 -14.93 -2.05 4.17
C ILE A 29 -15.91 -2.70 3.19
N TRP A 30 -16.67 -1.87 2.48
CA TRP A 30 -17.62 -2.34 1.47
C TRP A 30 -16.92 -3.00 0.29
N TYR A 31 -15.82 -2.40 -0.20
CA TYR A 31 -15.02 -2.94 -1.29
C TYR A 31 -14.43 -4.33 -0.96
N ASN A 32 -13.85 -4.48 0.23
CA ASN A 32 -13.35 -5.75 0.75
C ASN A 32 -14.49 -6.79 0.85
N TRP A 33 -15.64 -6.38 1.40
CA TRP A 33 -16.80 -7.26 1.53
C TRP A 33 -17.35 -7.73 0.17
N ARG A 34 -17.32 -6.87 -0.87
CA ARG A 34 -17.78 -7.22 -2.22
C ARG A 34 -16.82 -8.15 -2.93
N ARG A 35 -15.50 -7.94 -2.78
CA ARG A 35 -14.49 -8.75 -3.48
C ARG A 35 -14.18 -10.07 -2.80
N LYS A 36 -14.42 -10.20 -1.49
CA LYS A 36 -14.06 -11.38 -0.68
C LYS A 36 -12.56 -11.74 -0.75
N THR A 37 -11.74 -10.79 -1.18
CA THR A 37 -10.28 -10.83 -1.17
C THR A 37 -9.78 -9.47 -0.70
N THR A 38 -8.69 -9.47 0.05
CA THR A 38 -8.00 -8.28 0.56
C THR A 38 -6.54 -8.26 0.10
N ASP A 39 -6.26 -8.85 -1.07
CA ASP A 39 -4.90 -8.90 -1.61
C ASP A 39 -4.34 -7.50 -1.83
N GLY A 40 -3.17 -7.25 -1.25
CA GLY A 40 -2.46 -5.98 -1.35
C GLY A 40 -2.94 -4.85 -0.45
N PHE A 41 -3.86 -5.12 0.48
CA PHE A 41 -4.26 -4.15 1.49
C PHE A 41 -3.46 -4.37 2.79
N PRO A 42 -2.74 -3.36 3.31
CA PRO A 42 -1.77 -3.56 4.39
C PRO A 42 -2.42 -3.76 5.76
N ALA A 43 -2.34 -4.99 6.29
CA ALA A 43 -2.91 -5.34 7.59
C ALA A 43 -2.28 -4.58 8.77
N ILE A 44 -0.95 -4.41 8.74
CA ILE A 44 -0.21 -3.75 9.82
C ILE A 44 -0.61 -2.28 9.95
N MET A 45 -0.90 -1.60 8.83
CA MET A 45 -1.40 -0.22 8.85
C MET A 45 -2.72 -0.12 9.63
N MET A 46 -3.69 -1.00 9.34
CA MET A 46 -4.98 -1.01 10.03
C MET A 46 -4.83 -1.32 11.52
N LEU A 47 -3.92 -2.22 11.89
CA LEU A 47 -3.65 -2.55 13.29
C LEU A 47 -3.01 -1.38 14.04
N LEU A 48 -1.99 -0.75 13.47
CA LEU A 48 -1.33 0.42 14.07
C LEU A 48 -2.33 1.55 14.28
N TRP A 49 -3.12 1.87 13.26
CA TRP A 49 -4.12 2.92 13.32
C TRP A 49 -5.22 2.64 14.36
N ALA A 50 -5.66 1.40 14.47
CA ALA A 50 -6.59 0.98 15.51
C ALA A 50 -6.01 1.16 16.92
N THR A 51 -4.75 0.78 17.15
CA THR A 51 -4.15 0.83 18.49
C THR A 51 -3.87 2.24 19.01
N PHE A 52 -3.67 3.21 18.13
CA PHE A 52 -3.33 4.59 18.50
C PHE A 52 -4.52 5.57 18.43
N SER A 53 -5.71 5.07 18.11
CA SER A 53 -6.98 5.82 18.10
C SER A 53 -7.58 6.01 19.51
N ILE A 54 -6.71 6.29 20.48
CA ILE A 54 -6.97 6.37 21.92
C ILE A 54 -7.73 7.65 22.32
N PRO A 55 -7.54 8.85 21.72
CA PRO A 55 -8.25 10.05 22.22
C PRO A 55 -9.78 9.92 22.21
N LEU A 56 -10.47 10.35 23.29
CA LEU A 56 -11.93 10.47 23.45
C LEU A 56 -12.57 11.56 22.54
N GLN A 57 -12.08 11.68 21.32
CA GLN A 57 -12.70 12.45 20.25
C GLN A 57 -13.43 11.50 19.32
N ILE A 58 -14.63 11.90 18.87
CA ILE A 58 -15.48 11.08 18.02
C ILE A 58 -14.74 10.64 16.75
N GLN A 59 -13.92 11.51 16.16
CA GLN A 59 -13.18 11.21 14.93
C GLN A 59 -12.16 10.06 15.11
N PRO A 60 -11.14 10.14 15.99
CA PRO A 60 -10.22 9.04 16.25
C PRO A 60 -10.91 7.73 16.61
N GLN A 61 -11.95 7.75 17.46
CA GLN A 61 -12.64 6.52 17.86
C GLN A 61 -13.36 5.84 16.69
N MET A 62 -14.05 6.61 15.85
CA MET A 62 -14.70 6.10 14.64
C MET A 62 -13.67 5.54 13.66
N PHE A 63 -12.55 6.25 13.47
CA PHE A 63 -11.43 5.81 12.63
C PHE A 63 -10.80 4.50 13.14
N GLY A 64 -10.53 4.39 14.44
CA GLY A 64 -10.01 3.20 15.07
C GLY A 64 -10.95 2.01 14.96
N PHE A 65 -12.25 2.22 15.18
CA PHE A 65 -13.28 1.19 15.02
C PHE A 65 -13.33 0.65 13.59
N PHE A 66 -13.40 1.53 12.58
CA PHE A 66 -13.43 1.09 11.19
C PHE A 66 -12.11 0.47 10.73
N SER A 67 -10.97 0.90 11.30
CA SER A 67 -9.67 0.26 11.08
C SER A 67 -9.65 -1.17 11.59
N LEU A 68 -10.21 -1.43 12.79
CA LEU A 68 -10.37 -2.78 13.32
C LEU A 68 -11.28 -3.66 12.46
N VAL A 69 -12.38 -3.11 11.94
CA VAL A 69 -13.27 -3.85 11.04
C VAL A 69 -12.53 -4.26 9.76
N ASN A 70 -11.79 -3.32 9.14
CA ASN A 70 -10.97 -3.60 7.97
C ASN A 70 -9.88 -4.65 8.28
N TRP A 71 -9.21 -4.53 9.43
CA TRP A 71 -8.21 -5.50 9.86
C TRP A 71 -8.81 -6.90 10.03
N GLY A 72 -9.98 -7.01 10.66
CA GLY A 72 -10.72 -8.26 10.78
C GLY A 72 -11.12 -8.85 9.42
N GLN A 73 -11.51 -8.01 8.45
CA GLN A 73 -11.77 -8.47 7.09
C GLN A 73 -10.51 -9.02 6.41
N ILE A 74 -9.34 -8.39 6.61
CA ILE A 74 -8.08 -8.88 6.03
C ILE A 74 -7.74 -10.27 6.58
N LEU A 75 -7.87 -10.47 7.89
CA LEU A 75 -7.63 -11.77 8.51
C LEU A 75 -8.62 -12.83 8.04
N TYR A 76 -9.89 -12.46 7.86
CA TYR A 76 -10.92 -13.40 7.43
C TYR A 76 -10.74 -13.84 5.96
N TYR A 77 -10.38 -12.91 5.07
CA TYR A 77 -10.24 -13.21 3.64
C TYR A 77 -8.83 -13.68 3.24
N ASN A 78 -7.80 -13.45 4.06
CA ASN A 78 -6.43 -13.88 3.77
C ASN A 78 -5.90 -14.85 4.85
N GLN A 79 -6.04 -16.15 4.58
CA GLN A 79 -5.60 -17.20 5.51
C GLN A 79 -4.07 -17.25 5.72
N SER A 80 -3.27 -16.83 4.74
CA SER A 80 -1.81 -16.80 4.89
C SER A 80 -1.34 -15.73 5.88
N VAL A 81 -2.01 -14.57 5.88
CA VAL A 81 -1.75 -13.48 6.83
C VAL A 81 -2.27 -13.83 8.23
N PHE A 82 -3.35 -14.61 8.32
CA PHE A 82 -3.89 -15.11 9.58
C PHE A 82 -2.85 -15.88 10.40
N TYR A 83 -2.08 -16.79 9.79
CA TYR A 83 -1.06 -17.57 10.50
C TYR A 83 0.12 -16.71 10.99
N LEU A 84 0.54 -15.71 10.22
CA LEU A 84 1.64 -14.80 10.59
C LEU A 84 1.25 -13.83 11.72
N LEU A 85 -0.02 -13.41 11.75
CA LEU A 85 -0.52 -12.49 12.78
C LEU A 85 -1.25 -13.23 13.91
N PHE A 86 -1.23 -14.56 13.93
CA PHE A 86 -1.97 -15.36 14.89
C PHE A 86 -1.51 -15.10 16.33
N GLU A 87 -0.21 -14.89 16.57
CA GLU A 87 0.31 -14.53 17.90
C GLU A 87 -0.21 -13.17 18.37
N THR A 88 -0.21 -12.16 17.49
CA THR A 88 -0.81 -10.85 17.79
C THR A 88 -2.31 -10.94 18.00
N LEU A 89 -3.00 -11.81 17.25
CA LEU A 89 -4.43 -12.07 17.35
C LEU A 89 -4.79 -12.79 18.65
N VAL A 90 -3.99 -13.74 19.12
CA VAL A 90 -4.22 -14.43 20.40
C VAL A 90 -4.04 -13.46 21.56
N LEU A 91 -3.02 -12.60 21.55
CA LEU A 91 -2.84 -11.55 22.55
C LEU A 91 -4.02 -10.56 22.54
N TRP A 92 -4.48 -10.14 21.35
CA TRP A 92 -5.60 -9.20 21.20
C TRP A 92 -6.96 -9.82 21.56
N LEU A 93 -7.23 -11.05 21.12
CA LEU A 93 -8.45 -11.81 21.43
C LEU A 93 -8.49 -12.23 22.89
N THR A 94 -7.36 -12.53 23.53
CA THR A 94 -7.33 -12.79 24.98
C THR A 94 -7.57 -11.50 25.76
N LEU A 95 -7.06 -10.35 25.32
CA LEU A 95 -7.41 -9.03 25.89
C LEU A 95 -8.90 -8.69 25.69
N GLN A 96 -9.47 -8.99 24.51
CA GLN A 96 -10.83 -8.60 24.14
C GLN A 96 -11.91 -9.58 24.64
N ARG A 97 -11.62 -10.88 24.72
CA ARG A 97 -12.56 -11.91 25.23
C ARG A 97 -12.62 -11.97 26.75
N SER A 98 -11.58 -11.55 27.47
CA SER A 98 -11.58 -11.66 28.93
C SER A 98 -12.31 -10.51 29.65
N SER A 99 -12.60 -9.39 28.97
CA SER A 99 -13.74 -8.51 29.24
C SER A 99 -13.60 -7.21 28.43
N ALA A 100 -14.16 -7.20 27.21
CA ALA A 100 -14.21 -6.00 26.37
C ALA A 100 -14.69 -4.75 27.13
N LEU A 101 -15.58 -4.93 28.12
CA LEU A 101 -16.13 -3.88 28.98
C LEU A 101 -15.13 -3.34 30.02
N VAL A 102 -14.27 -4.19 30.60
CA VAL A 102 -13.22 -3.74 31.55
C VAL A 102 -12.09 -3.07 30.81
N VAL A 103 -11.69 -3.59 29.64
CA VAL A 103 -10.68 -2.92 28.81
C VAL A 103 -11.19 -1.59 28.27
N PHE A 104 -12.46 -1.47 27.84
CA PHE A 104 -13.07 -0.19 27.48
C PHE A 104 -13.13 0.79 28.67
N CYS A 105 -13.51 0.31 29.85
CA CYS A 105 -13.55 1.15 31.06
C CYS A 105 -12.15 1.52 31.57
N CYS A 106 -11.15 0.64 31.42
CA CYS A 106 -9.77 0.91 31.80
C CYS A 106 -9.10 1.84 30.80
N LEU A 107 -9.30 1.66 29.49
CA LEU A 107 -8.80 2.59 28.47
C LEU A 107 -9.49 3.96 28.61
N GLY A 108 -10.82 3.98 28.67
CA GLY A 108 -11.58 5.21 28.92
C GLY A 108 -11.25 5.86 30.27
N GLY A 109 -10.90 5.06 31.29
CA GLY A 109 -10.46 5.53 32.60
C GLY A 109 -9.04 6.09 32.59
N VAL A 110 -8.09 5.42 31.91
CA VAL A 110 -6.71 5.88 31.71
C VAL A 110 -6.69 7.15 30.86
N GLU A 111 -7.55 7.24 29.85
CA GLU A 111 -7.76 8.42 29.02
C GLU A 111 -8.45 9.54 29.78
N ALA A 112 -9.50 9.26 30.55
CA ALA A 112 -10.13 10.26 31.41
C ALA A 112 -9.14 10.80 32.44
N LEU A 113 -8.28 9.93 32.99
CA LEU A 113 -7.18 10.34 33.85
C LEU A 113 -6.18 11.21 33.09
N LEU A 114 -5.76 10.83 31.88
CA LEU A 114 -4.90 11.62 31.01
C LEU A 114 -5.51 12.99 30.70
N ILE A 115 -6.80 13.05 30.35
CA ILE A 115 -7.52 14.30 30.07
C ILE A 115 -7.61 15.16 31.32
N LEU A 116 -7.97 14.61 32.47
CA LEU A 116 -8.03 15.36 33.73
C LEU A 116 -6.64 15.83 34.17
N THR A 117 -5.61 15.00 34.01
CA THR A 117 -4.21 15.34 34.29
C THR A 117 -3.64 16.36 33.33
N LEU A 118 -4.05 16.37 32.05
CA LEU A 118 -3.65 17.37 31.04
C LEU A 118 -4.47 18.66 31.14
N ARG A 119 -5.71 18.57 31.63
CA ARG A 119 -6.59 19.72 31.85
C ARG A 119 -6.04 20.65 32.94
N ILE A 120 -5.46 20.10 34.01
CA ILE A 120 -4.88 20.90 35.11
C ILE A 120 -3.71 21.80 34.63
N PRO A 121 -2.69 21.30 33.88
CA PRO A 121 -1.67 22.11 33.21
C PRO A 121 -2.26 23.09 32.18
N TYR A 122 -3.25 22.66 31.40
CA TYR A 122 -3.87 23.50 30.37
C TYR A 122 -4.61 24.71 30.98
N GLU A 123 -5.36 24.50 32.06
CA GLU A 123 -6.01 25.56 32.84
C GLU A 123 -4.99 26.49 33.53
N ARG A 124 -3.74 26.03 33.71
CA ARG A 124 -2.59 26.84 34.17
C ARG A 124 -1.78 27.48 33.04
N GLY A 125 -2.25 27.37 31.79
CA GLY A 125 -1.61 27.95 30.60
C GLY A 125 -0.41 27.16 30.07
N VAL A 126 -0.18 25.93 30.53
CA VAL A 126 0.92 25.07 30.06
C VAL A 126 0.42 24.15 28.95
N THR A 127 0.76 24.48 27.70
CA THR A 127 0.27 23.79 26.49
C THR A 127 1.24 22.72 25.94
N TRP A 128 2.46 22.61 26.47
CA TRP A 128 3.46 21.66 25.97
C TRP A 128 3.03 20.17 25.99
N PRO A 129 2.27 19.68 27.00
CA PRO A 129 1.82 18.29 27.02
C PRO A 129 0.89 17.89 25.88
N ASP A 130 -0.02 18.79 25.48
CA ASP A 130 -0.88 18.63 24.29
C ASP A 130 -0.02 18.46 23.03
N LEU A 131 0.93 19.39 22.84
CA LEU A 131 1.79 19.42 21.67
C LEU A 131 2.63 18.13 21.53
N VAL A 132 3.12 17.57 22.64
CA VAL A 132 3.85 16.29 22.63
C VAL A 132 2.96 15.14 22.16
N VAL A 133 1.72 15.05 22.65
CA VAL A 133 0.76 14.02 22.22
C VAL A 133 0.43 14.18 20.73
N GLY A 134 0.22 15.42 20.27
CA GLY A 134 -0.02 15.73 18.86
C GLY A 134 1.15 15.34 17.94
N ILE A 135 2.39 15.62 18.35
CA ILE A 135 3.59 15.23 17.59
C ILE A 135 3.74 13.71 17.52
N VAL A 136 3.55 13.00 18.64
CA VAL A 136 3.65 11.54 18.66
C VAL A 136 2.57 10.93 17.76
N ALA A 137 1.33 11.43 17.82
CA ALA A 137 0.25 10.99 16.94
C ALA A 137 0.58 11.26 15.46
N ALA A 138 1.15 12.42 15.13
CA ALA A 138 1.56 12.76 13.78
C ALA A 138 2.65 11.82 13.23
N ILE A 139 3.69 11.53 14.02
CA ILE A 139 4.76 10.59 13.64
C ILE A 139 4.19 9.20 13.40
N LEU A 140 3.31 8.72 14.27
CA LEU A 140 2.69 7.40 14.15
C LEU A 140 1.76 7.31 12.95
N LEU A 141 1.01 8.37 12.63
CA LEU A 141 0.16 8.45 11.45
C LEU A 141 0.99 8.31 10.18
N VAL A 142 2.10 9.05 10.07
CA VAL A 142 3.04 8.96 8.94
C VAL A 142 3.71 7.59 8.89
N ALA A 143 4.12 7.03 10.03
CA ALA A 143 4.71 5.69 10.10
C ALA A 143 3.72 4.61 9.63
N GLY A 144 2.43 4.76 9.96
CA GLY A 144 1.38 3.88 9.49
C GLY A 144 1.15 3.92 7.97
N MET A 145 1.58 4.99 7.28
CA MET A 145 1.54 5.08 5.82
C MET A 145 2.72 4.37 5.12
N LEU A 146 3.75 3.93 5.85
CA LEU A 146 4.90 3.25 5.26
C LEU A 146 4.55 1.89 4.61
N PRO A 147 3.76 0.99 5.24
CA PRO A 147 3.44 -0.31 4.67
C PRO A 147 2.79 -0.25 3.26
N PRO A 148 1.79 0.63 2.99
CA PRO A 148 1.31 0.83 1.61
C PRO A 148 2.44 1.17 0.64
N TYR A 149 3.34 2.09 1.00
CA TYR A 149 4.43 2.53 0.14
C TYR A 149 5.44 1.42 -0.16
N PHE A 150 5.73 0.55 0.81
CA PHE A 150 6.54 -0.66 0.59
C PHE A 150 5.86 -1.63 -0.38
N GLU A 151 4.56 -1.83 -0.25
CA GLU A 151 3.81 -2.67 -1.20
C GLU A 151 3.76 -2.07 -2.60
N LEU A 152 3.65 -0.75 -2.73
CA LEU A 152 3.75 -0.03 -4.00
C LEU A 152 5.13 -0.24 -4.64
N TRP A 153 6.21 -0.07 -3.88
CA TRP A 153 7.57 -0.30 -4.38
C TRP A 153 7.74 -1.73 -4.88
N LYS A 154 7.37 -2.73 -4.06
CA LYS A 154 7.52 -4.15 -4.41
C LYS A 154 6.75 -4.55 -5.67
N ARG A 155 5.72 -3.80 -6.07
CA ARG A 155 4.85 -4.09 -7.21
C ARG A 155 4.98 -3.08 -8.35
N ASP A 156 6.16 -2.46 -8.51
CA ASP A 156 6.47 -1.50 -9.58
C ASP A 156 5.51 -0.30 -9.65
N GLY A 157 4.96 0.14 -8.52
CA GLY A 157 4.01 1.24 -8.42
C GLY A 157 2.54 0.87 -8.65
N ARG A 158 2.22 -0.43 -8.78
CA ARG A 158 0.84 -0.89 -8.91
C ARG A 158 0.13 -0.87 -7.56
N VAL A 159 -0.77 0.10 -7.39
CA VAL A 159 -1.76 0.10 -6.30
C VAL A 159 -2.77 -1.04 -6.50
N ILE A 160 -2.78 -2.00 -5.57
CA ILE A 160 -3.74 -3.11 -5.46
C ILE A 160 -4.35 -3.05 -4.06
N GLY A 161 -5.58 -3.52 -3.88
CA GLY A 161 -6.20 -3.65 -2.56
C GLY A 161 -6.79 -2.34 -2.00
N ILE A 162 -6.21 -1.18 -2.34
CA ILE A 162 -6.73 0.14 -1.92
C ILE A 162 -7.90 0.57 -2.81
N ASN A 163 -9.03 0.94 -2.20
CA ASN A 163 -10.19 1.50 -2.87
C ASN A 163 -9.97 2.99 -3.19
N TRP A 164 -10.15 3.36 -4.45
CA TRP A 164 -10.04 4.75 -4.92
C TRP A 164 -11.01 5.70 -4.21
N LEU A 165 -12.20 5.22 -3.84
CA LEU A 165 -13.17 6.05 -3.13
C LEU A 165 -12.74 6.32 -1.69
N PHE A 166 -12.11 5.35 -1.03
CA PHE A 166 -11.49 5.55 0.28
C PHE A 166 -10.39 6.62 0.17
N LEU A 167 -9.45 6.42 -0.75
CA LEU A 167 -8.32 7.34 -0.93
C LEU A 167 -8.79 8.76 -1.28
N SER A 168 -9.83 8.90 -2.11
CA SER A 168 -10.36 10.23 -2.47
C SER A 168 -11.04 10.92 -1.29
N THR A 169 -11.79 10.16 -0.48
CA THR A 169 -12.48 10.71 0.70
C THR A 169 -11.48 11.20 1.74
N ASP A 170 -10.38 10.47 1.93
CA ASP A 170 -9.28 10.86 2.82
C ASP A 170 -8.59 12.15 2.36
N THR A 171 -8.26 12.24 1.08
CA THR A 171 -7.64 13.44 0.48
C THR A 171 -8.54 14.66 0.61
N PHE A 172 -9.84 14.50 0.36
CA PHE A 172 -10.79 15.59 0.55
C PHE A 172 -10.92 15.98 2.03
N GLY A 173 -10.94 15.01 2.95
CA GLY A 173 -10.90 15.26 4.39
C GLY A 173 -9.72 16.16 4.79
N GLY A 174 -8.52 15.83 4.31
CA GLY A 174 -7.31 16.63 4.54
C GLY A 174 -7.35 18.02 3.88
N LEU A 175 -7.80 18.11 2.63
CA LEU A 175 -7.88 19.38 1.90
C LEU A 175 -8.89 20.34 2.52
N PHE A 176 -10.10 19.87 2.86
CA PHE A 176 -11.11 20.70 3.51
C PHE A 176 -10.68 21.14 4.91
N SER A 177 -9.99 20.28 5.66
CA SER A 177 -9.42 20.64 6.96
C SER A 177 -8.28 21.67 6.84
N LEU A 178 -7.46 21.57 5.80
CA LEU A 178 -6.41 22.57 5.49
C LEU A 178 -7.01 23.92 5.09
N PHE A 179 -8.07 23.92 4.27
CA PHE A 179 -8.78 25.15 3.91
C PHE A 179 -9.49 25.77 5.12
N ALA A 180 -10.04 24.96 6.03
CA ALA A 180 -10.64 25.42 7.28
C ALA A 180 -9.62 26.16 8.15
N LEU A 181 -8.41 25.60 8.24
CA LEU A 181 -7.30 26.16 8.97
C LEU A 181 -6.78 27.46 8.34
N ALA A 182 -6.68 27.50 7.00
CA ALA A 182 -6.31 28.71 6.27
C ALA A 182 -7.36 29.82 6.38
N ALA A 183 -8.64 29.46 6.53
CA ALA A 183 -9.75 30.39 6.74
C ALA A 183 -9.89 30.84 8.20
N GLN A 184 -9.14 30.24 9.12
CA GLN A 184 -9.11 30.61 10.53
C GLN A 184 -8.15 31.80 10.72
N GLY A 185 -8.55 32.80 11.51
CA GLY A 185 -7.70 33.98 11.77
C GLY A 185 -6.42 33.70 12.57
N LYS A 186 -6.26 32.48 13.10
CA LYS A 186 -5.08 31.98 13.81
C LYS A 186 -4.71 30.62 13.22
N PHE A 187 -3.52 30.54 12.63
CA PHE A 187 -3.04 29.34 11.96
C PHE A 187 -2.33 28.41 12.95
N ASP A 188 -2.89 27.22 13.16
CA ASP A 188 -2.21 26.13 13.89
C ASP A 188 -1.21 25.42 12.96
N ILE A 189 0.07 25.69 13.19
CA ILE A 189 1.17 25.17 12.37
C ILE A 189 1.24 23.64 12.44
N LEU A 190 1.00 23.03 13.60
CA LEU A 190 1.12 21.58 13.77
C LEU A 190 0.06 20.85 12.96
N ALA A 191 -1.20 21.28 13.06
CA ALA A 191 -2.30 20.73 12.27
C ALA A 191 -2.08 20.96 10.77
N GLY A 192 -1.62 22.16 10.38
CA GLY A 192 -1.34 22.49 8.98
C GLY A 192 -0.27 21.59 8.36
N ILE A 193 0.84 21.36 9.06
CA ILE A 193 1.90 20.45 8.61
C ILE A 193 1.36 19.03 8.44
N LEU A 194 0.59 18.53 9.41
CA LEU A 194 0.02 17.18 9.35
C LEU A 194 -0.90 17.02 8.12
N TYR A 195 -1.79 17.98 7.88
CA TYR A 195 -2.72 17.92 6.74
C TYR A 195 -1.98 17.97 5.40
N ILE A 196 -0.95 18.81 5.27
CA ILE A 196 -0.12 18.88 4.07
C ILE A 196 0.61 17.54 3.84
N ILE A 197 1.22 16.97 4.88
CA ILE A 197 1.94 15.69 4.77
C ILE A 197 1.00 14.58 4.30
N VAL A 198 -0.19 14.48 4.87
CA VAL A 198 -1.19 13.47 4.48
C VAL A 198 -1.57 13.63 3.00
N VAL A 199 -1.93 14.85 2.58
CA VAL A 199 -2.29 15.13 1.18
C VAL A 199 -1.14 14.82 0.23
N VAL A 200 0.11 15.15 0.61
CA VAL A 200 1.30 14.84 -0.20
C VAL A 200 1.51 13.32 -0.30
N LEU A 201 1.44 12.59 0.82
CA LEU A 201 1.57 11.13 0.83
C LEU A 201 0.47 10.46 0.01
N GLU A 202 -0.75 10.95 0.01
CA GLU A 202 -1.80 10.38 -0.82
C GLU A 202 -1.62 10.72 -2.30
N SER A 203 -1.20 11.95 -2.61
CA SER A 203 -0.85 12.36 -3.97
C SER A 203 0.25 11.47 -4.57
N GLY A 204 1.21 11.02 -3.75
CA GLY A 204 2.24 10.07 -4.14
C GLY A 204 1.68 8.70 -4.54
N ILE A 205 0.63 8.21 -3.86
CA ILE A 205 -0.06 6.96 -4.20
C ILE A 205 -0.77 7.10 -5.55
N TYR A 206 -1.47 8.22 -5.78
CA TYR A 206 -2.10 8.51 -7.08
C TYR A 206 -1.06 8.58 -8.20
N ALA A 207 0.02 9.33 -7.99
CA ALA A 207 1.10 9.51 -8.97
C ALA A 207 1.72 8.16 -9.32
N SER A 208 2.04 7.33 -8.33
CA SER A 208 2.62 5.99 -8.53
C SER A 208 1.71 5.11 -9.40
N HIS A 209 0.40 5.08 -9.11
CA HIS A 209 -0.53 4.31 -9.95
C HIS A 209 -0.65 4.88 -11.37
N ILE A 210 -0.67 6.20 -11.54
CA ILE A 210 -0.74 6.83 -12.86
C ILE A 210 0.53 6.52 -13.67
N ILE A 211 1.71 6.58 -13.05
CA ILE A 211 2.99 6.23 -13.66
C ILE A 211 2.97 4.75 -14.08
N TRP A 212 2.56 3.85 -13.19
CA TRP A 212 2.40 2.43 -13.52
C TRP A 212 1.44 2.22 -14.69
N ARG A 213 0.30 2.92 -14.69
CA ARG A 213 -0.64 2.88 -15.80
C ARG A 213 0.08 3.29 -17.08
N ILE A 214 0.77 4.43 -17.11
CA ILE A 214 1.43 4.92 -18.33
C ILE A 214 2.50 3.94 -18.82
N ARG A 215 3.37 3.45 -17.92
CA ARG A 215 4.46 2.50 -18.23
C ARG A 215 3.94 1.17 -18.79
N TYR A 216 2.89 0.60 -18.18
CA TYR A 216 2.32 -0.68 -18.59
C TYR A 216 1.08 -0.50 -19.49
N ARG A 217 1.06 0.52 -20.36
CA ARG A 217 -0.04 0.75 -21.31
C ARG A 217 -0.15 -0.38 -22.34
N GLU A 218 0.97 -0.86 -22.85
CA GLU A 218 1.03 -1.91 -23.86
C GLU A 218 0.59 -3.26 -23.27
N LEU A 219 1.14 -3.63 -22.11
CA LEU A 219 0.72 -4.82 -21.37
C LEU A 219 -0.78 -4.83 -21.06
N ARG A 220 -1.37 -3.67 -20.74
CA ARG A 220 -2.83 -3.57 -20.51
C ARG A 220 -3.66 -3.62 -21.79
N ARG A 221 -3.09 -3.24 -22.94
CA ARG A 221 -3.72 -3.48 -24.25
C ARG A 221 -3.68 -4.97 -24.55
N GLU A 222 -2.55 -5.62 -24.31
CA GLU A 222 -2.39 -7.06 -24.50
C GLU A 222 -3.31 -7.89 -23.60
N ALA A 223 -3.45 -7.54 -22.32
CA ALA A 223 -4.40 -8.16 -21.40
C ALA A 223 -5.86 -8.07 -21.91
N LYS A 224 -6.24 -6.91 -22.47
CA LYS A 224 -7.58 -6.72 -23.05
C LYS A 224 -7.79 -7.53 -24.32
N MET A 225 -6.75 -7.69 -25.14
CA MET A 225 -6.82 -8.45 -26.40
C MET A 225 -6.81 -9.96 -26.16
N THR A 226 -6.02 -10.43 -25.19
CA THR A 226 -5.86 -11.88 -24.89
C THR A 226 -6.83 -12.39 -23.84
N GLY A 227 -7.52 -11.51 -23.12
CA GLY A 227 -8.42 -11.88 -22.02
C GLY A 227 -7.70 -12.47 -20.78
N LYS A 228 -6.36 -12.47 -20.76
CA LYS A 228 -5.55 -12.95 -19.64
C LYS A 228 -5.47 -11.92 -18.51
N SER A 229 -5.25 -12.40 -17.28
CA SER A 229 -4.99 -11.49 -16.16
C SER A 229 -3.67 -10.74 -16.38
N ILE A 230 -3.61 -9.50 -15.90
CA ILE A 230 -2.36 -8.71 -15.91
C ILE A 230 -1.26 -9.44 -15.12
N ASP A 231 -1.63 -10.15 -14.07
CA ASP A 231 -0.69 -10.94 -13.26
C ASP A 231 -0.08 -12.11 -14.05
N ASP A 232 -0.88 -12.76 -14.91
CA ASP A 232 -0.40 -13.85 -15.77
C ASP A 232 0.58 -13.32 -16.81
N LEU A 233 0.29 -12.17 -17.42
CA LEU A 233 1.20 -11.57 -18.41
C LEU A 233 2.51 -11.08 -17.77
N LEU A 234 2.46 -10.52 -16.55
CA LEU A 234 3.66 -10.13 -15.81
C LEU A 234 4.54 -11.33 -15.47
N SER A 235 3.94 -12.43 -15.01
CA SER A 235 4.69 -13.65 -14.68
C SER A 235 5.31 -14.29 -15.93
N LEU A 236 4.62 -14.27 -17.08
CA LEU A 236 5.17 -14.69 -18.37
C LEU A 236 6.34 -13.80 -18.81
N GLN A 237 6.21 -12.48 -18.68
CA GLN A 237 7.28 -11.56 -19.06
C GLN A 237 8.52 -11.72 -18.15
N GLN A 238 8.31 -11.93 -16.84
CA GLN A 238 9.39 -12.22 -15.91
C GLN A 238 10.06 -13.55 -16.23
N SER A 239 9.31 -14.63 -16.49
CA SER A 239 9.91 -15.93 -16.83
C SER A 239 10.71 -15.86 -18.14
N HIS A 240 10.19 -15.17 -19.17
CA HIS A 240 10.93 -14.94 -20.41
C HIS A 240 12.21 -14.12 -20.21
N THR A 241 12.20 -13.14 -19.30
CA THR A 241 13.39 -12.34 -18.99
C THR A 241 14.42 -13.17 -18.24
N THR A 242 14.02 -13.90 -17.19
CA THR A 242 14.91 -14.79 -16.43
C THR A 242 15.55 -15.86 -17.30
N VAL A 243 14.79 -16.48 -18.22
CA VAL A 243 15.34 -17.47 -19.15
C VAL A 243 16.36 -16.84 -20.09
N ARG A 244 16.08 -15.66 -20.64
CA ARG A 244 17.05 -14.93 -21.48
C ARG A 244 18.31 -14.56 -20.71
N ASP A 245 18.17 -14.08 -19.48
CA ASP A 245 19.30 -13.69 -18.63
C ASP A 245 20.18 -14.91 -18.30
N LEU A 246 19.56 -16.07 -18.03
CA LEU A 246 20.27 -17.34 -17.86
C LEU A 246 20.97 -17.80 -19.13
N GLU A 247 20.32 -17.72 -20.30
CA GLU A 247 20.98 -18.03 -21.58
C GLU A 247 22.16 -17.09 -21.85
N SER A 248 22.03 -15.79 -21.59
CA SER A 248 23.15 -14.85 -21.76
C SER A 248 24.27 -15.05 -20.74
N GLY A 249 23.95 -15.42 -19.49
CA GLY A 249 24.96 -15.73 -18.46
C GLY A 249 25.71 -17.04 -18.74
N VAL A 250 25.03 -18.04 -19.32
CA VAL A 250 25.67 -19.28 -19.80
C VAL A 250 26.57 -18.99 -21.00
N LEU A 251 26.19 -18.07 -21.89
CA LEU A 251 27.03 -17.66 -23.01
C LEU A 251 28.27 -16.85 -22.60
N ASP A 252 28.20 -16.07 -21.50
CA ASP A 252 29.34 -15.34 -20.95
C ASP A 252 30.33 -16.24 -20.17
N ASP A 253 29.87 -17.34 -19.57
CA ASP A 253 30.74 -18.35 -18.90
C ASP A 253 31.30 -19.40 -19.89
N SER A 254 30.77 -19.45 -21.11
CA SER A 254 31.27 -20.32 -22.20
C SER A 254 32.46 -19.71 -22.96
N GLY A 255 33.10 -18.69 -22.39
CA GLY A 255 34.29 -18.02 -22.91
C GLY A 255 35.60 -18.79 -22.71
N GLU A 256 35.63 -20.12 -22.85
CA GLU A 256 36.91 -20.83 -23.01
C GLU A 256 36.77 -22.13 -23.83
N THR A 257 37.27 -22.05 -25.07
CA THR A 257 37.71 -23.15 -25.96
C THR A 257 36.69 -24.22 -26.35
N LEU A 258 36.01 -24.00 -27.48
CA LEU A 258 35.66 -25.10 -28.40
C LEU A 258 36.99 -25.75 -28.86
N PRO A 259 37.23 -27.05 -28.62
CA PRO A 259 38.38 -27.72 -29.23
C PRO A 259 38.18 -27.75 -30.74
N GLN A 260 39.13 -27.19 -31.48
CA GLN A 260 39.22 -27.39 -32.91
C GLN A 260 39.33 -28.89 -33.21
N GLU A 261 38.45 -29.38 -34.08
CA GLU A 261 38.47 -30.74 -34.61
C GLU A 261 39.77 -30.95 -35.42
N PRO A 262 40.65 -31.91 -35.08
CA PRO A 262 41.86 -32.15 -35.87
C PRO A 262 41.47 -32.79 -37.20
N THR A 263 41.82 -32.12 -38.30
CA THR A 263 41.66 -32.62 -39.66
C THR A 263 42.68 -33.74 -39.90
N GLU A 264 42.25 -35.00 -39.84
CA GLU A 264 43.09 -36.16 -40.18
C GLU A 264 42.62 -36.88 -41.45
N HIS A 265 43.62 -37.24 -42.26
CA HIS A 265 43.62 -37.62 -43.66
C HIS A 265 42.79 -38.89 -43.97
N ARG A 266 41.82 -38.80 -44.89
CA ARG A 266 41.20 -39.98 -45.54
C ARG A 266 41.72 -40.12 -46.98
N PRO A 267 42.18 -41.31 -47.43
CA PRO A 267 42.57 -41.51 -48.83
C PRO A 267 41.34 -41.59 -49.76
N GLN A 268 41.50 -41.03 -50.96
CA GLN A 268 40.48 -40.93 -52.02
C GLN A 268 40.06 -42.30 -52.58
N PRO A 269 38.79 -42.50 -52.98
CA PRO A 269 38.41 -43.60 -53.85
C PRO A 269 38.65 -43.20 -55.32
N THR A 270 39.46 -43.99 -56.01
CA THR A 270 39.70 -43.92 -57.46
C THR A 270 38.40 -44.18 -58.23
N LEU A 271 37.98 -43.19 -59.02
CA LEU A 271 36.86 -43.28 -59.96
C LEU A 271 37.39 -43.85 -61.30
N ASN A 272 37.22 -45.14 -61.55
CA ASN A 272 37.46 -45.73 -62.88
C ASN A 272 36.15 -45.75 -63.67
N VAL A 273 35.99 -44.76 -64.55
CA VAL A 273 35.00 -44.76 -65.64
C VAL A 273 35.79 -44.88 -66.93
N GLU A 274 35.83 -46.09 -67.50
CA GLU A 274 36.39 -46.34 -68.82
C GLU A 274 35.28 -46.75 -69.81
N ARG A 275 35.49 -46.31 -71.05
CA ARG A 275 34.51 -46.06 -72.11
C ARG A 275 33.93 -47.31 -72.76
N GLU A 276 32.64 -47.19 -73.03
CA GLU A 276 31.86 -47.65 -74.19
C GLU A 276 32.67 -47.95 -75.48
N LYS A 277 32.56 -49.18 -76.01
CA LYS A 277 32.54 -49.50 -77.46
C LYS A 277 31.79 -50.81 -77.74
N THR A 278 30.58 -50.66 -78.28
CA THR A 278 30.00 -51.31 -79.48
C THR A 278 30.63 -52.61 -80.00
N ASN A 279 29.84 -53.69 -80.10
CA ASN A 279 29.46 -54.29 -81.39
C ASN A 279 28.47 -55.47 -81.23
N GLU A 280 27.38 -55.39 -81.99
CA GLU A 280 26.56 -56.52 -82.43
C GLU A 280 27.36 -57.47 -83.34
N LYS A 281 27.10 -58.77 -83.22
CA LYS A 281 26.98 -59.75 -84.32
C LYS A 281 26.08 -60.88 -83.80
N CYS A 282 25.00 -61.35 -84.44
CA CYS A 282 24.54 -61.30 -85.84
C CYS A 282 24.89 -60.07 -86.69
#